data_AF-A0A959G1Y6-F1
#
_entry.id   AF-A0A959G1Y6-F1
#
_cell.length_a   1.000
_cell.length_b   1.000
_cell.length_c   1.000
_cell.angle_alpha   90.00
_cell.angle_beta   90.00
_cell.angle_gamma   90.00
#
_symmetry.space_group_name_H-M   'P 1'
#
loop_
_entity.id
_entity.type
_entity.pdbx_description
1 polymer ?
#
loop_
_entity_poly.entity_id
_entity_poly.type
_entity_poly.pdbx_seq_one_letter_code
_entity_poly.pdbx_strand_id
1 'polypeptide(L)'
;METREGILYNFAIWTVVSAARSGCPLKSKEEILSTFNFFEIFIKCKKGWQSRNEFDIWHKKTLLKIQKCNGQLNVGWIAKLLNVFLKTLIYVGGVGDEINKNYIHPPIDRILLNEIKKSKNIDTKNKSDILKVNRIKDIKDYELYTEIIHGLQNLAQVESIKLIEVEKYWDYAYNKLHHAIPAIATASRV
;
A
#
# COMPACT_ATOMS: atom_id res chain seq x y z
N MET A 1 -8.49 14.36 19.69
CA MET A 1 -8.46 12.93 19.31
C MET A 1 -8.49 12.13 20.59
N GLU A 2 -9.28 11.07 20.64
CA GLU A 2 -9.20 10.10 21.74
C GLU A 2 -7.80 9.48 21.81
N THR A 3 -7.42 8.94 22.97
CA THR A 3 -6.08 8.36 23.20
C THR A 3 -5.70 7.32 22.15
N ARG A 4 -6.61 6.41 21.79
CA ARG A 4 -6.37 5.39 20.75
C ARG A 4 -6.17 6.00 19.37
N GLU A 5 -7.02 6.95 19.00
CA GLU A 5 -6.97 7.61 17.69
C GLU A 5 -5.66 8.39 17.50
N GLY A 6 -5.22 9.10 18.53
CA GLY A 6 -3.95 9.82 18.52
C GLY A 6 -2.75 8.87 18.37
N ILE A 7 -2.77 7.73 19.05
CA ILE A 7 -1.72 6.69 18.92
C ILE A 7 -1.68 6.16 17.49
N LEU A 8 -2.83 5.77 16.92
CA LEU A 8 -2.91 5.25 15.54
C LEU A 8 -2.48 6.29 14.51
N TYR A 9 -2.92 7.54 14.67
CA TYR A 9 -2.53 8.65 13.79
C TYR A 9 -1.01 8.84 13.77
N ASN A 10 -0.39 8.93 14.95
CA ASN A 10 1.05 9.10 15.08
C ASN A 10 1.83 7.87 14.57
N PHE A 11 1.32 6.66 14.84
CA PHE A 11 1.92 5.44 14.32
C PHE A 11 1.84 5.36 12.79
N ALA A 12 0.70 5.74 12.19
CA ALA A 12 0.55 5.82 10.75
C ALA A 12 1.54 6.81 10.12
N ILE A 13 1.72 8.01 10.70
CA ILE A 13 2.75 8.95 10.25
C ILE A 13 4.15 8.31 10.34
N TRP A 14 4.47 7.65 11.45
CA TRP A 14 5.76 7.00 11.63
C TRP A 14 6.02 5.90 10.58
N THR A 15 5.00 5.12 10.20
CA THR A 15 5.13 4.12 9.13
C THR A 15 5.40 4.75 7.77
N VAL A 16 4.77 5.89 7.46
CA VAL A 16 5.01 6.63 6.21
C VAL A 16 6.45 7.15 6.16
N VAL A 17 6.92 7.77 7.24
CA VAL A 17 8.30 8.25 7.37
C VAL A 17 9.29 7.10 7.22
N SER A 18 9.00 5.95 7.81
CA SER A 18 9.83 4.74 7.69
C SER A 18 9.85 4.21 6.25
N ALA A 19 8.70 4.18 5.56
CA ALA A 19 8.59 3.75 4.17
C ALA A 19 9.31 4.68 3.18
N ALA A 20 9.52 5.95 3.54
CA ALA A 20 10.25 6.93 2.74
C ALA A 20 11.78 6.82 2.86
N ARG A 21 12.33 6.09 3.84
CA ARG A 21 13.78 6.07 4.12
C ARG A 21 14.66 5.59 2.96
N SER A 22 14.14 4.73 2.08
CA SER A 22 14.92 4.16 0.98
C SER A 22 14.39 4.62 -0.37
N GLY A 23 15.18 5.40 -1.09
CA GLY A 23 14.91 5.80 -2.48
C GLY A 23 13.88 6.92 -2.67
N CYS A 24 13.19 7.38 -1.61
CA CYS A 24 12.27 8.51 -1.71
C CYS A 24 13.05 9.82 -1.98
N PRO A 25 12.53 10.72 -2.83
CA PRO A 25 13.09 12.06 -2.99
C PRO A 25 13.07 12.89 -1.70
N LEU A 26 12.01 12.78 -0.88
CA LEU A 26 11.93 13.48 0.41
C LEU A 26 12.92 12.84 1.40
N LYS A 27 13.76 13.67 2.02
CA LYS A 27 14.90 13.29 2.87
C LYS A 27 14.64 13.49 4.36
N SER A 28 13.67 14.33 4.73
CA SER A 28 13.35 14.60 6.14
C SER A 28 11.91 14.27 6.50
N LYS A 29 11.66 14.11 7.80
CA LYS A 29 10.31 13.96 8.35
C LYS A 29 9.49 15.23 8.07
N GLU A 30 10.13 16.39 8.17
CA GLU A 30 9.54 17.71 7.99
C GLU A 30 9.04 17.89 6.56
N GLU A 31 9.81 17.45 5.56
CA GLU A 31 9.40 17.44 4.15
C GLU A 31 8.18 16.54 3.92
N ILE A 32 8.12 15.38 4.56
CA ILE A 32 6.97 14.47 4.46
C ILE A 32 5.73 15.10 5.09
N LEU A 33 5.87 15.68 6.29
CA LEU A 33 4.77 16.33 7.00
C LEU A 33 4.26 17.59 6.28
N SER A 34 5.13 18.33 5.61
CA SER A 34 4.71 19.50 4.81
C SER A 34 4.08 19.12 3.48
N THR A 35 4.41 17.94 2.94
CA THR A 35 3.86 17.44 1.67
C THR A 35 2.45 16.88 1.81
N PHE A 36 2.14 16.23 2.93
CA PHE A 36 0.87 15.55 3.15
C PHE A 36 0.06 16.24 4.25
N ASN A 37 -1.19 16.59 3.96
CA ASN A 37 -2.15 16.99 4.99
C ASN A 37 -2.73 15.75 5.69
N PHE A 38 -1.92 15.07 6.51
CA PHE A 38 -2.31 13.83 7.18
C PHE A 38 -3.55 13.99 8.05
N PHE A 39 -3.76 15.16 8.65
CA PHE A 39 -4.93 15.42 9.48
C PHE A 39 -6.22 15.41 8.64
N GLU A 40 -6.24 16.11 7.49
CA GLU A 40 -7.36 16.09 6.55
C GLU A 40 -7.64 14.67 6.04
N ILE A 41 -6.58 13.92 5.70
CA ILE A 41 -6.68 12.52 5.27
C ILE A 41 -7.28 11.65 6.39
N PHE A 42 -6.83 11.81 7.64
CA PHE A 42 -7.34 11.08 8.80
C PHE A 42 -8.84 11.36 9.03
N ILE A 43 -9.25 12.63 8.97
CA ILE A 43 -10.67 13.00 9.09
C ILE A 43 -11.49 12.36 7.95
N LYS A 44 -10.96 12.30 6.73
CA LYS A 44 -11.65 11.59 5.64
C LYS A 44 -11.74 10.08 5.89
N CYS A 45 -10.69 9.45 6.42
CA CYS A 45 -10.72 8.02 6.79
C CYS A 45 -11.83 7.73 7.82
N LYS A 46 -12.00 8.59 8.82
CA LYS A 46 -13.08 8.46 9.82
C LYS A 46 -14.47 8.56 9.21
N LYS A 47 -14.65 9.45 8.23
CA LYS A 47 -15.93 9.61 7.51
C LYS A 47 -16.21 8.45 6.54
N GLY A 48 -15.17 7.77 6.07
CA GLY A 48 -15.27 6.70 5.10
C GLY A 48 -15.66 7.16 3.69
N TRP A 49 -15.98 6.17 2.86
CA TRP A 49 -16.50 6.34 1.51
C TRP A 49 -17.71 5.42 1.33
N GLN A 50 -18.73 5.90 0.62
CA GLN A 50 -19.95 5.15 0.33
C GLN A 50 -19.74 4.07 -0.73
N SER A 51 -18.68 4.19 -1.55
CA SER A 51 -18.37 3.24 -2.60
C SER A 51 -16.88 3.24 -2.99
N ARG A 52 -16.47 2.17 -3.67
CA ARG A 52 -15.18 2.04 -4.36
C ARG A 52 -14.91 3.25 -5.27
N ASN A 53 -15.89 3.64 -6.08
CA ASN A 53 -15.78 4.75 -7.01
C ASN A 53 -15.54 6.10 -6.29
N GLU A 54 -16.21 6.33 -5.16
CA GLU A 54 -15.97 7.52 -4.36
C GLU A 54 -14.54 7.53 -3.79
N PHE A 55 -14.05 6.38 -3.32
CA PHE A 55 -12.65 6.24 -2.90
C PHE A 55 -11.69 6.57 -4.05
N ASP A 56 -11.91 6.00 -5.24
CA ASP A 56 -11.01 6.18 -6.39
C ASP A 56 -10.96 7.65 -6.84
N ILE A 57 -12.11 8.33 -6.87
CA ILE A 57 -12.18 9.76 -7.18
C ILE A 57 -11.43 10.58 -6.12
N TRP A 58 -11.61 10.27 -4.84
CA TRP A 58 -10.90 10.96 -3.76
C TRP A 58 -9.40 10.70 -3.80
N HIS A 59 -8.99 9.45 -4.07
CA HIS A 59 -7.59 9.04 -4.14
C HIS A 59 -6.87 9.76 -5.28
N LYS A 60 -7.47 9.78 -6.49
CA LYS A 60 -6.99 10.56 -7.65
C LYS A 60 -6.80 12.03 -7.30
N LYS A 61 -7.84 12.67 -6.77
CA LYS A 61 -7.80 14.09 -6.41
C LYS A 61 -6.71 14.39 -5.38
N THR A 62 -6.57 13.54 -4.38
CA THR A 62 -5.54 13.66 -3.33
C THR A 62 -4.13 13.57 -3.92
N LEU A 63 -3.87 12.57 -4.76
CA LEU A 63 -2.57 12.39 -5.42
C LEU A 63 -2.20 13.58 -6.31
N LEU A 64 -3.12 14.02 -7.16
CA LEU A 64 -2.87 15.13 -8.07
C LEU A 64 -2.70 16.46 -7.32
N LYS A 65 -3.44 16.67 -6.22
CA LYS A 65 -3.25 17.83 -5.33
C LYS A 65 -1.83 17.82 -4.74
N ILE A 66 -1.39 16.69 -4.20
CA ILE A 66 -0.04 16.56 -3.62
C ILE A 66 1.04 16.76 -4.69
N GLN A 67 0.88 16.15 -5.87
CA GLN A 67 1.82 16.27 -6.98
C GLN A 67 1.95 17.72 -7.47
N LYS A 68 0.83 18.44 -7.56
CA LYS A 68 0.83 19.86 -7.93
C LYS A 68 1.53 20.73 -6.88
N CYS A 69 1.37 20.43 -5.59
CA CYS A 69 2.00 21.16 -4.50
C CYS A 69 3.46 20.77 -4.27
N ASN A 70 3.87 19.58 -4.69
CA ASN A 70 5.22 19.05 -4.53
C ASN A 70 5.73 18.46 -5.85
N GLY A 71 6.52 19.26 -6.58
CA GLY A 71 7.10 18.86 -7.87
C GLY A 71 8.24 17.82 -7.78
N GLN A 72 8.67 17.42 -6.58
CA GLN A 72 9.75 16.43 -6.42
C GLN A 72 9.25 14.98 -6.50
N LEU A 73 7.99 14.74 -6.12
CA LEU A 73 7.41 13.41 -6.10
C LEU A 73 6.62 13.12 -7.38
N ASN A 74 6.88 11.95 -7.97
CA ASN A 74 5.99 11.36 -8.97
C ASN A 74 4.79 10.67 -8.30
N VAL A 75 3.79 10.35 -9.12
CA VAL A 75 2.57 9.67 -8.67
C VAL A 75 2.88 8.39 -7.91
N GLY A 76 3.83 7.57 -8.35
CA GLY A 76 4.19 6.32 -7.66
C GLY A 76 4.63 6.52 -6.21
N TRP A 77 5.46 7.52 -5.93
CA TRP A 77 5.87 7.83 -4.55
C TRP A 77 4.72 8.36 -3.70
N ILE A 78 3.93 9.29 -4.24
CA ILE A 78 2.78 9.85 -3.53
C ILE A 78 1.77 8.75 -3.19
N ALA A 79 1.45 7.91 -4.17
CA ALA A 79 0.55 6.77 -4.02
C ALA A 79 1.05 5.79 -2.97
N LYS A 80 2.34 5.41 -3.01
CA LYS A 80 2.94 4.51 -2.04
C LYS A 80 2.79 5.05 -0.61
N LEU A 81 3.20 6.30 -0.38
CA LEU A 81 3.17 6.90 0.96
C LEU A 81 1.73 7.08 1.46
N LEU A 82 0.80 7.51 0.61
CA LEU A 82 -0.61 7.60 0.97
C LEU A 82 -1.17 6.22 1.32
N ASN A 83 -0.90 5.19 0.52
CA ASN A 83 -1.41 3.84 0.75
C ASN A 83 -0.83 3.21 2.03
N VAL A 84 0.43 3.51 2.39
CA VAL A 84 1.01 3.10 3.69
C VAL A 84 0.24 3.72 4.85
N PHE A 85 -0.09 5.01 4.75
CA PHE A 85 -0.89 5.70 5.76
C PHE A 85 -2.29 5.08 5.89
N LEU A 86 -2.98 4.90 4.77
CA LEU A 86 -4.33 4.34 4.71
C LEU A 86 -4.39 2.89 5.21
N LYS A 87 -3.45 2.04 4.80
CA LYS A 87 -3.32 0.68 5.31
C LYS A 87 -3.18 0.67 6.83
N THR A 88 -2.31 1.52 7.37
CA THR A 88 -2.05 1.55 8.81
C THR A 88 -3.28 1.99 9.60
N LEU A 89 -4.01 3.01 9.13
CA LEU A 89 -5.21 3.49 9.82
C LEU A 89 -6.41 2.55 9.65
N ILE A 90 -6.76 2.21 8.41
CA ILE A 90 -8.03 1.56 8.08
C ILE A 90 -7.91 0.05 8.20
N TYR A 91 -6.90 -0.54 7.54
CA TYR A 91 -6.75 -1.99 7.49
C TYR A 91 -6.22 -2.56 8.81
N VAL A 92 -5.15 -1.97 9.36
CA VAL A 92 -4.53 -2.42 10.62
C VAL A 92 -5.21 -1.79 11.84
N GLY A 93 -5.47 -0.49 11.81
CA GLY A 93 -5.99 0.26 12.95
C GLY A 93 -7.51 0.15 13.17
N GLY A 94 -8.26 -0.26 12.14
CA GLY A 94 -9.73 -0.33 12.17
C GLY A 94 -10.41 1.04 12.24
N VAL A 95 -9.80 2.08 11.66
CA VAL A 95 -10.40 3.43 11.59
C VAL A 95 -11.48 3.48 10.51
N GLY A 96 -12.67 3.97 10.87
CA GLY A 96 -13.82 4.11 9.97
C GLY A 96 -14.58 2.81 9.77
N ASP A 97 -15.51 2.79 8.82
CA ASP A 97 -16.35 1.62 8.53
C ASP A 97 -15.55 0.45 7.96
N GLU A 98 -15.95 -0.78 8.31
CA GLU A 98 -15.30 -2.03 7.88
C GLU A 98 -15.23 -2.15 6.35
N ILE A 99 -16.25 -1.64 5.65
CA ILE A 99 -16.31 -1.67 4.18
C ILE A 99 -15.13 -0.94 3.52
N ASN A 100 -14.56 0.06 4.20
CA ASN A 100 -13.44 0.84 3.67
C ASN A 100 -12.19 -0.03 3.45
N LYS A 101 -12.03 -1.12 4.21
CA LYS A 101 -10.91 -2.07 4.03
C LYS A 101 -10.91 -2.72 2.65
N ASN A 102 -12.06 -2.82 2.01
CA ASN A 102 -12.20 -3.39 0.66
C ASN A 102 -11.73 -2.42 -0.43
N TYR A 103 -11.50 -1.15 -0.10
CA TYR A 103 -11.14 -0.12 -1.05
C TYR A 103 -9.66 0.26 -1.01
N ILE A 104 -8.88 -0.16 -0.02
CA ILE A 104 -7.51 0.35 0.11
C ILE A 104 -6.60 -0.29 -0.94
N HIS A 105 -5.92 0.56 -1.71
CA HIS A 105 -4.89 0.13 -2.65
C HIS A 105 -3.64 -0.31 -1.88
N PRO A 106 -2.91 -1.35 -2.32
CA PRO A 106 -1.63 -1.71 -1.74
C PRO A 106 -0.60 -0.61 -1.98
N PRO A 107 0.35 -0.40 -1.05
CA PRO A 107 1.60 0.25 -1.35
C PRO A 107 2.35 -0.52 -2.45
N ILE A 108 2.44 0.06 -3.64
CA ILE A 108 3.28 -0.50 -4.69
C ILE A 108 4.73 -0.18 -4.32
N ASP A 109 5.62 -1.17 -4.38
CA ASP A 109 7.06 -0.98 -4.19
C ASP A 109 7.88 -1.97 -5.04
N ARG A 110 9.21 -1.82 -4.99
CA ARG A 110 10.11 -2.71 -5.75
C ARG A 110 10.01 -4.16 -5.28
N ILE A 111 9.74 -4.40 -3.99
CA ILE A 111 9.65 -5.75 -3.44
C ILE A 111 8.41 -6.43 -4.05
N LEU A 112 7.24 -5.79 -3.99
CA LEU A 112 6.00 -6.31 -4.59
C LEU A 112 6.20 -6.66 -6.07
N LEU A 113 6.71 -5.70 -6.84
CA LEU A 113 6.89 -5.88 -8.29
C LEU A 113 7.88 -7.00 -8.61
N ASN A 114 8.97 -7.12 -7.84
CA ASN A 114 9.93 -8.20 -8.02
C ASN A 114 9.34 -9.57 -7.69
N GLU A 115 8.58 -9.68 -6.60
CA GLU A 115 8.00 -10.96 -6.19
C GLU A 115 6.86 -11.40 -7.11
N ILE A 116 6.03 -10.46 -7.59
CA ILE A 116 5.06 -10.76 -8.67
C ILE A 116 5.78 -11.23 -9.94
N LYS A 117 6.88 -10.59 -10.32
CA LYS A 117 7.68 -11.01 -11.48
C LYS A 117 8.19 -12.44 -11.35
N LYS A 118 8.71 -12.81 -10.18
CA LYS A 118 9.27 -14.13 -9.89
C LYS A 118 8.20 -15.21 -9.67
N SER A 119 7.03 -14.85 -9.16
CA SER A 119 5.99 -15.80 -8.76
C SER A 119 5.60 -16.70 -9.92
N LYS A 120 5.71 -18.03 -9.76
CA LYS A 120 5.27 -18.99 -10.78
C LYS A 120 3.75 -19.21 -10.75
N ASN A 121 3.09 -18.75 -9.68
CA ASN A 121 1.66 -18.98 -9.43
C ASN A 121 0.77 -17.88 -10.02
N ILE A 122 1.36 -16.78 -10.51
CA ILE A 122 0.64 -15.72 -11.21
C ILE A 122 0.79 -15.97 -12.70
N ASP A 123 -0.34 -16.02 -13.42
CA ASP A 123 -0.32 -16.21 -14.86
C ASP A 123 0.30 -15.03 -15.61
N THR A 124 0.71 -15.28 -16.85
CA THR A 124 1.42 -14.30 -17.69
C THR A 124 0.60 -13.05 -17.97
N LYS A 125 -0.74 -13.18 -18.10
CA LYS A 125 -1.61 -12.03 -18.40
C LYS A 125 -1.65 -11.10 -17.19
N ASN A 126 -1.95 -11.61 -16.01
CA ASN A 126 -1.95 -10.83 -14.76
C ASN A 126 -0.59 -10.17 -14.50
N LYS A 127 0.52 -10.89 -14.74
CA LYS A 127 1.86 -10.27 -14.67
C LYS A 127 2.03 -9.12 -15.64
N SER A 128 1.59 -9.26 -16.89
CA SER A 128 1.73 -8.22 -17.91
C SER A 128 0.88 -6.97 -17.63
N ASP A 129 -0.23 -7.15 -16.91
CA ASP A 129 -1.10 -6.05 -16.49
C ASP A 129 -0.52 -5.28 -15.31
N ILE A 130 0.19 -5.97 -14.39
CA ILE A 130 0.80 -5.35 -13.20
C ILE A 130 2.18 -4.76 -13.50
N LEU A 131 3.02 -5.48 -14.24
CA LEU A 131 4.44 -5.16 -14.45
C LEU A 131 4.67 -4.15 -15.58
N LYS A 132 3.84 -3.09 -15.64
CA LYS A 132 4.03 -1.98 -16.58
C LYS A 132 5.30 -1.17 -16.30
N VAL A 133 5.78 -1.24 -15.06
CA VAL A 133 7.01 -0.58 -14.60
C VAL A 133 7.87 -1.54 -13.75
N ASN A 134 9.16 -1.25 -13.65
CA ASN A 134 10.07 -2.01 -12.76
C ASN A 134 10.30 -1.32 -11.41
N ARG A 135 10.01 -0.01 -11.30
CA ARG A 135 10.25 0.77 -10.09
C ARG A 135 9.12 1.79 -9.90
N ILE A 136 8.78 2.06 -8.65
CA ILE A 136 7.75 3.05 -8.29
C ILE A 136 8.01 4.45 -8.84
N LYS A 137 9.28 4.84 -8.96
CA LYS A 137 9.64 6.16 -9.50
C LYS A 137 9.30 6.32 -10.98
N ASP A 138 8.98 5.22 -11.66
CA ASP A 138 8.64 5.19 -13.08
C ASP A 138 7.12 5.31 -13.30
N ILE A 139 6.31 5.29 -12.23
CA ILE A 139 4.87 5.59 -12.29
C ILE A 139 4.70 7.11 -12.31
N LYS A 140 4.58 7.69 -13.52
CA LYS A 140 4.63 9.14 -13.75
C LYS A 140 3.30 9.86 -13.57
N ASP A 141 2.21 9.21 -13.94
CA ASP A 141 0.86 9.76 -13.95
C ASP A 141 -0.14 8.79 -13.30
N TYR A 142 -1.36 9.28 -13.12
CA TYR A 142 -2.40 8.53 -12.42
C TYR A 142 -3.00 7.44 -13.30
N GLU A 143 -2.98 7.62 -14.61
CA GLU A 143 -3.47 6.68 -15.61
C GLU A 143 -2.65 5.38 -15.55
N LEU A 144 -1.32 5.47 -15.62
CA LEU A 144 -0.41 4.33 -15.44
C LEU A 144 -0.54 3.69 -14.05
N TYR A 145 -0.70 4.51 -13.00
CA TYR A 145 -0.98 3.99 -11.66
C TYR A 145 -2.26 3.15 -11.64
N THR A 146 -3.32 3.64 -12.27
CA THR A 146 -4.64 2.99 -12.32
C THR A 146 -4.57 1.67 -13.07
N GLU A 147 -3.83 1.60 -14.19
CA GLU A 147 -3.61 0.35 -14.92
C GLU A 147 -2.97 -0.73 -14.04
N ILE A 148 -1.93 -0.36 -13.28
CA ILE A 148 -1.26 -1.30 -12.35
C ILE A 148 -2.22 -1.74 -11.25
N ILE A 149 -3.04 -0.82 -10.71
CA ILE A 149 -4.05 -1.14 -9.69
C ILE A 149 -5.11 -2.09 -10.25
N HIS A 150 -5.58 -1.89 -11.49
CA HIS A 150 -6.52 -2.82 -12.12
C HIS A 150 -5.92 -4.22 -12.29
N GLY A 151 -4.64 -4.31 -12.69
CA GLY A 151 -3.92 -5.59 -12.70
C GLY A 151 -3.89 -6.26 -11.33
N LEU A 152 -3.62 -5.49 -10.26
CA LEU A 152 -3.62 -6.00 -8.88
C LEU A 152 -5.03 -6.39 -8.40
N GLN A 153 -6.07 -5.69 -8.84
CA GLN A 153 -7.47 -6.05 -8.55
C GLN A 153 -7.85 -7.39 -9.20
N ASN A 154 -7.47 -7.59 -10.46
CA ASN A 154 -7.70 -8.87 -11.14
C ASN A 154 -6.99 -10.02 -10.41
N LEU A 155 -5.73 -9.81 -10.00
CA LEU A 155 -5.00 -10.78 -9.19
C LEU A 155 -5.71 -11.06 -7.86
N ALA A 156 -6.13 -10.03 -7.14
CA ALA A 156 -6.84 -10.18 -5.87
C ALA A 156 -8.16 -10.96 -6.03
N GLN A 157 -8.89 -10.72 -7.12
CA GLN A 157 -10.13 -11.43 -7.45
C GLN A 157 -9.86 -12.92 -7.74
N VAL A 158 -8.85 -13.24 -8.54
CA VAL A 158 -8.45 -14.64 -8.83
C VAL A 158 -8.12 -15.39 -7.53
N GLU A 159 -7.49 -14.71 -6.58
CA GLU A 159 -7.09 -15.29 -5.31
C GLU A 159 -8.13 -15.20 -4.20
N SER A 160 -9.29 -14.57 -4.47
CA SER A 160 -10.35 -14.33 -3.48
C SER A 160 -9.86 -13.60 -2.21
N ILE A 161 -8.98 -12.61 -2.39
CA ILE A 161 -8.45 -11.75 -1.32
C ILE A 161 -8.83 -10.29 -1.54
N LYS A 162 -8.69 -9.45 -0.51
CA LYS A 162 -8.83 -8.00 -0.66
C LYS A 162 -7.67 -7.44 -1.48
N LEU A 163 -7.91 -6.35 -2.20
CA LEU A 163 -6.87 -5.68 -2.98
C LEU A 163 -5.62 -5.32 -2.16
N ILE A 164 -5.78 -4.87 -0.92
CA ILE A 164 -4.65 -4.57 -0.01
C ILE A 164 -3.84 -5.83 0.35
N GLU A 165 -4.46 -7.01 0.36
CA GLU A 165 -3.85 -8.28 0.78
C GLU A 165 -2.93 -8.89 -0.29
N VAL A 166 -2.85 -8.31 -1.49
CA VAL A 166 -1.83 -8.70 -2.50
C VAL A 166 -0.40 -8.48 -1.97
N GLU A 167 -0.23 -7.68 -0.91
CA GLU A 167 1.03 -7.63 -0.16
C GLU A 167 1.45 -8.97 0.47
N LYS A 168 0.63 -10.03 0.44
CA LYS A 168 1.09 -11.38 0.77
C LYS A 168 2.29 -11.84 -0.08
N TYR A 169 2.48 -11.22 -1.24
CA TYR A 169 3.65 -11.39 -2.10
C TYR A 169 4.89 -10.62 -1.61
N TRP A 170 4.82 -9.81 -0.55
CA TRP A 170 5.99 -9.23 0.12
C TRP A 170 6.75 -10.30 0.90
N ASP A 171 7.65 -10.98 0.21
CA ASP A 171 8.39 -12.13 0.72
C ASP A 171 9.42 -11.83 1.83
N TYR A 172 9.51 -10.60 2.31
CA TYR A 172 10.41 -10.28 3.44
C TYR A 172 9.99 -10.98 4.76
N ALA A 173 8.69 -11.29 4.92
CA ALA A 173 8.16 -11.88 6.16
C ALA A 173 7.83 -13.39 6.06
N TYR A 174 7.40 -13.88 4.89
CA TYR A 174 6.85 -15.23 4.75
C TYR A 174 7.95 -16.32 4.70
N ASN A 175 8.94 -16.18 3.81
CA ASN A 175 9.99 -17.20 3.67
C ASN A 175 11.01 -17.21 4.82
N LYS A 176 11.22 -16.09 5.53
CA LYS A 176 12.13 -16.09 6.70
C LYS A 176 11.55 -16.88 7.88
N LEU A 177 10.23 -16.99 8.01
CA LEU A 177 9.57 -17.82 9.02
C LEU A 177 9.49 -19.29 8.59
N HIS A 178 9.20 -19.57 7.31
CA HIS A 178 9.10 -20.95 6.83
C HIS A 178 10.44 -21.66 6.58
N HIS A 179 11.55 -20.92 6.43
CA HIS A 179 12.90 -21.49 6.43
C HIS A 179 13.58 -21.51 7.81
N ALA A 180 12.96 -20.93 8.84
CA ALA A 180 13.52 -20.86 10.20
C ALA A 180 12.90 -21.85 11.19
N ILE A 181 11.92 -22.66 10.78
CA ILE A 181 11.38 -23.76 11.60
C ILE A 181 12.03 -25.05 11.10
N PRO A 182 13.00 -25.63 11.84
CA PRO A 182 13.42 -27.01 11.60
C PRO A 182 12.19 -27.91 11.77
N ALA A 183 11.98 -28.84 10.84
CA ALA A 183 10.98 -29.88 10.99
C ALA A 183 11.15 -30.53 12.38
N ILE A 184 10.19 -30.33 13.27
CA ILE A 184 10.13 -31.09 14.52
C ILE A 184 9.85 -32.52 14.08
N ALA A 185 10.89 -33.34 14.10
CA ALA A 185 10.77 -34.78 13.91
C ALA A 185 9.77 -35.28 14.96
N THR A 186 8.62 -35.77 14.49
CA THR A 186 7.68 -36.51 15.31
C THR A 186 8.39 -37.75 15.80
N ALA A 187 8.91 -37.70 17.03
CA ALA A 187 9.35 -38.87 17.75
C ALA A 187 8.12 -39.71 18.09
N SER A 188 7.83 -40.69 17.24
CA SER A 188 6.97 -41.81 17.56
C SER A 188 7.53 -42.52 18.79
N ARG A 189 6.87 -42.35 19.94
CA ARG A 189 7.11 -43.20 21.11
C ARG A 189 6.47 -44.57 20.84
N VAL A 190 7.33 -45.58 20.80
CA VAL A 190 6.99 -47.00 21.01
C VAL A 190 6.69 -47.21 22.50
#